data_AF-A0AA96LLA7-F1
#
_entry.id   AF-A0AA96LLA7-F1
#
_cell.length_a   1.000
_cell.length_b   1.000
_cell.length_c   1.000
_cell.angle_alpha   90.00
_cell.angle_beta   90.00
_cell.angle_gamma   90.00
#
_symmetry.space_group_name_H-M   'P 1'
#
loop_
_entity.id
_entity.type
_entity.pdbx_description
1 polymer ?
#
loop_
_entity_poly.entity_id
_entity_poly.type
_entity_poly.pdbx_seq_one_letter_code
_entity_poly.pdbx_strand_id
1 'polypeptide(L)'
;MPDVEFFEIDVDEEEDLASRWRNQSIPYFIFFYNGQQVKISSSSLSIVDGGLVGAMLEHHLRSLVNTLLASCRSGSYKVLI
;
A
#
# COMPACT_ATOMS: atom_id res chain seq x y z
N MET A 1 -2.31 15.50 -2.31
CA MET A 1 -2.28 15.14 -0.88
C MET A 1 -0.91 15.55 -0.41
N PRO A 2 -0.76 16.68 0.30
CA PRO A 2 0.56 17.25 0.57
C PRO A 2 1.43 16.36 1.48
N ASP A 3 0.80 15.49 2.27
CA ASP A 3 1.47 14.60 3.23
C ASP A 3 1.85 13.22 2.66
N VAL A 4 1.73 13.02 1.34
CA VAL A 4 1.94 11.71 0.70
C VAL A 4 2.80 11.89 -0.54
N GLU A 5 3.86 11.09 -0.59
CA GLU A 5 4.73 10.95 -1.74
C GLU A 5 4.49 9.59 -2.39
N PHE A 6 4.47 9.57 -3.73
CA PHE A 6 4.30 8.36 -4.51
C PHE A 6 5.62 8.01 -5.16
N PHE A 7 6.00 6.74 -5.04
CA PHE A 7 7.17 6.18 -5.69
C PHE A 7 6.69 5.07 -6.61
N GLU A 8 7.24 5.05 -7.82
CA GLU A 8 7.11 3.93 -8.74
C GLU A 8 8.39 3.10 -8.66
N ILE A 9 8.24 1.79 -8.64
CA ILE A 9 9.34 0.85 -8.59
C ILE A 9 9.15 -0.09 -9.78
N ASP A 10 10.15 -0.15 -10.65
CA ASP A 10 10.22 -1.19 -11.67
C ASP A 10 10.69 -2.49 -11.00
N VAL A 11 9.82 -3.50 -11.00
CA VAL A 11 10.08 -4.78 -10.33
C VAL A 11 11.11 -5.64 -11.08
N ASP A 12 11.32 -5.38 -12.38
CA ASP A 12 12.30 -6.08 -13.18
C ASP A 12 13.71 -5.48 -12.98
N GLU A 13 13.81 -4.18 -12.65
CA GLU A 13 15.09 -3.53 -12.35
C GLU A 13 15.49 -3.63 -10.86
N GLU A 14 14.52 -3.67 -9.94
CA GLU A 14 14.73 -3.68 -8.50
C GLU A 14 14.37 -5.04 -7.86
N GLU A 15 14.91 -6.14 -8.40
CA GLU A 15 14.59 -7.52 -7.99
C GLU A 15 14.77 -7.77 -6.48
N ASP A 16 15.83 -7.23 -5.87
CA ASP A 16 16.12 -7.37 -4.44
C ASP A 16 15.04 -6.73 -3.56
N LEU A 17 14.47 -5.61 -4.00
CA LEU A 17 13.39 -4.93 -3.30
C LEU A 17 12.07 -5.66 -3.53
N ALA A 18 11.78 -6.02 -4.79
CA ALA A 18 10.57 -6.73 -5.18
C ALA A 18 10.45 -8.07 -4.43
N SER A 19 11.54 -8.83 -4.31
CA SER A 19 11.58 -10.14 -3.64
C SER A 19 11.15 -10.14 -2.17
N ARG A 20 11.11 -8.96 -1.51
CA ARG A 20 10.66 -8.81 -0.12
C ARG A 20 9.15 -8.99 0.04
N TRP A 21 8.39 -8.83 -1.04
CA TRP A 21 6.96 -9.06 -1.06
C TRP A 21 6.65 -10.17 -2.07
N ARG A 22 5.63 -10.96 -1.77
CA ARG A 22 5.18 -12.01 -2.69
C ARG A 22 4.19 -11.46 -3.72
N ASN A 23 4.45 -10.28 -4.28
CA ASN A 23 3.54 -9.68 -5.26
C ASN A 23 3.43 -10.59 -6.49
N GLN A 24 2.20 -10.94 -6.86
CA GLN A 24 1.93 -11.90 -7.93
C GLN A 24 1.52 -11.23 -9.24
N SER A 25 1.27 -9.92 -9.20
CA SER A 25 0.91 -9.12 -10.37
C SER A 25 1.16 -7.64 -10.10
N ILE A 26 1.16 -6.86 -11.18
CA ILE A 26 1.22 -5.40 -11.19
C ILE A 26 -0.11 -4.78 -11.66
N PRO A 27 -0.49 -3.58 -11.19
CA PRO A 27 0.21 -2.79 -10.19
C PRO A 27 0.04 -3.37 -8.76
N TYR A 28 1.04 -3.14 -7.91
CA TYR A 28 1.03 -3.54 -6.50
C TYR A 28 1.40 -2.34 -5.63
N PHE A 29 0.55 -2.03 -4.66
CA PHE A 29 0.71 -0.86 -3.79
C PHE A 29 1.08 -1.29 -2.37
N ILE A 30 2.19 -0.75 -1.87
CA ILE A 30 2.62 -0.85 -0.48
C ILE A 30 2.71 0.55 0.12
N PHE A 31 2.36 0.66 1.39
CA PHE A 31 2.28 1.94 2.08
C PHE A 31 3.24 1.94 3.26
N PHE A 32 3.96 3.04 3.44
CA PHE A 32 4.87 3.24 4.56
C PHE A 32 4.55 4.54 5.27
N TYR A 33 4.71 4.53 6.60
CA TYR A 33 4.63 5.72 7.44
C TYR A 33 5.73 5.63 8.49
N ASN A 34 6.57 6.67 8.62
CA ASN A 34 7.72 6.70 9.53
C ASN A 34 8.62 5.45 9.45
N GLY A 35 8.90 4.99 8.22
CA GLY A 35 9.74 3.81 7.97
C GLY A 35 9.08 2.45 8.26
N GLN A 36 7.84 2.43 8.74
CA GLN A 36 7.09 1.21 9.02
C GLN A 36 6.00 0.96 7.96
N GLN A 37 5.90 -0.28 7.47
CA GLN A 37 4.84 -0.65 6.54
C GLN A 37 3.47 -0.56 7.23
N VAL A 38 2.53 0.14 6.59
CA VAL A 38 1.12 0.19 6.95
C VAL A 38 0.43 -0.98 6.26
N LYS A 39 0.01 -1.98 7.05
CA LYS A 39 -0.56 -3.22 6.51
C LYS A 39 -2.07 -3.09 6.33
N ILE A 40 -2.50 -3.40 5.12
CA ILE A 40 -3.91 -3.46 4.75
C ILE A 40 -4.43 -4.88 4.99
N SER A 41 -5.71 -5.00 5.32
CA SER A 41 -6.46 -6.26 5.28
C SER A 41 -7.84 -5.97 4.71
N SER A 42 -8.36 -6.86 3.87
CA SER A 42 -9.68 -6.72 3.27
C SER A 42 -10.27 -8.09 2.98
N SER A 43 -11.61 -8.19 3.04
CA SER A 43 -12.33 -9.38 2.59
C SER A 43 -12.75 -9.32 1.12
N SER A 44 -12.70 -8.13 0.51
CA SER A 44 -13.22 -7.89 -0.86
C SER A 44 -12.12 -7.55 -1.86
N LEU A 45 -10.96 -7.06 -1.39
CA LEU A 45 -9.82 -6.72 -2.22
C LEU A 45 -8.72 -7.79 -2.15
N SER A 46 -7.95 -7.91 -3.22
CA SER A 46 -6.77 -8.77 -3.24
C SER A 46 -5.63 -8.13 -2.46
N ILE A 47 -5.31 -8.71 -1.30
CA ILE A 47 -4.26 -8.24 -0.41
C ILE A 47 -3.19 -9.32 -0.28
N VAL A 48 -1.93 -8.95 -0.53
CA VAL A 48 -0.77 -9.84 -0.36
C VAL A 48 0.25 -9.12 0.49
N ASP A 49 0.75 -9.77 1.55
CA ASP A 49 1.76 -9.21 2.47
C ASP A 49 1.45 -7.79 2.99
N GLY A 50 0.15 -7.46 3.11
CA GLY A 50 -0.34 -6.18 3.57
C GLY A 50 -0.37 -5.07 2.51
N GLY A 51 -0.01 -5.37 1.27
CA GLY A 51 -0.17 -4.49 0.11
C GLY A 51 -1.40 -4.83 -0.73
N LEU A 52 -1.85 -3.86 -1.52
CA LEU A 52 -3.00 -3.99 -2.41
C LEU A 52 -2.53 -4.44 -3.80
N VAL A 53 -3.15 -5.51 -4.32
CA VAL A 53 -2.87 -6.03 -5.66
C VAL A 53 -3.96 -5.57 -6.63
N GLY A 54 -3.55 -5.04 -7.77
CA GLY A 54 -4.44 -4.67 -8.88
C GLY A 54 -4.71 -3.16 -8.96
N ALA A 55 -5.22 -2.76 -10.13
CA ALA A 55 -5.54 -1.38 -10.41
C ALA A 55 -6.78 -0.92 -9.62
N MET A 56 -6.84 0.38 -9.32
CA MET A 56 -8.00 1.00 -8.68
C MET A 56 -8.25 2.40 -9.23
N LEU A 57 -9.50 2.87 -9.10
CA LEU A 57 -9.87 4.22 -9.48
C LEU A 57 -9.24 5.24 -8.52
N GLU A 58 -8.85 6.41 -9.05
CA GLU A 58 -8.14 7.45 -8.28
C GLU A 58 -8.89 7.86 -7.00
N HIS A 59 -10.21 8.03 -7.06
CA HIS A 59 -11.00 8.42 -5.90
C HIS A 59 -11.04 7.32 -4.82
N HIS A 60 -10.99 6.05 -5.20
CA HIS A 60 -10.87 4.94 -4.24
C HIS A 60 -9.48 4.92 -3.61
N LEU A 61 -8.42 5.12 -4.39
CA LEU A 61 -7.05 5.24 -3.86
C LEU A 61 -6.94 6.41 -2.87
N ARG A 62 -7.49 7.57 -3.24
CA ARG A 62 -7.51 8.75 -2.38
C ARG A 62 -8.25 8.51 -1.07
N SER A 63 -9.42 7.88 -1.12
CA SER A 63 -10.20 7.51 0.06
C SER A 63 -9.41 6.56 0.97
N LEU A 64 -8.82 5.52 0.37
CA LEU A 64 -7.96 4.56 1.07
C LEU A 64 -6.81 5.27 1.78
N VAL A 65 -6.02 6.07 1.07
CA VAL A 65 -4.85 6.74 1.65
C VAL A 65 -5.24 7.69 2.78
N ASN A 66 -6.36 8.41 2.66
CA ASN A 66 -6.86 9.24 3.75
C ASN A 66 -7.19 8.42 5.01
N THR A 67 -7.81 7.25 4.84
CA THR A 67 -8.06 6.30 5.95
C THR A 67 -6.75 5.79 6.55
N LEU A 68 -5.77 5.42 5.73
CA LEU A 68 -4.45 4.97 6.20
C LEU A 68 -3.75 6.07 7.01
N LEU A 69 -3.72 7.31 6.51
CA LEU A 69 -3.12 8.45 7.20
C LEU A 69 -3.80 8.73 8.54
N ALA A 70 -5.13 8.69 8.60
CA ALA A 70 -5.87 8.88 9.84
C ALA A 70 -5.53 7.80 10.88
N SER A 71 -5.42 6.53 10.43
CA SER A 71 -5.02 5.41 11.29
C SER A 71 -3.58 5.55 11.80
N CYS A 72 -2.65 5.96 10.94
CA CYS A 72 -1.26 6.18 11.32
C CYS A 72 -1.11 7.32 12.33
N ARG A 73 -1.86 8.41 12.14
CA ARG A 73 -1.91 9.55 13.07
C ARG A 73 -2.47 9.17 14.44
N SER A 74 -3.31 8.14 14.53
CA SER A 74 -3.79 7.59 15.81
C SER A 74 -2.91 6.47 16.38
N GLY A 75 -1.79 6.16 15.72
CA GLY A 75 -0.79 5.18 16.19
C GLY A 75 -1.01 3.75 15.70
N SER A 76 -1.93 3.51 14.77
CA SER A 76 -2.16 2.19 14.18
C SER A 76 -1.56 2.08 12.78
N TYR A 77 -0.78 1.01 12.57
CA TYR A 77 -0.14 0.69 11.28
C TYR A 77 -0.81 -0.53 10.61
N LYS A 78 -2.03 -0.84 11.03
CA LYS A 78 -2.86 -1.91 10.46
C LYS A 78 -4.26 -1.37 10.22
N VAL A 79 -4.76 -1.56 9.01
CA VAL A 79 -6.07 -1.04 8.60
C VAL A 79 -6.88 -2.14 7.94
N LEU A 80 -8.09 -2.35 8.44
CA LEU A 80 -9.10 -3.20 7.83
C LEU A 80 -10.00 -2.34 6.94
N ILE A 81 -10.15 -2.72 5.68
CA ILE A 81 -10.97 -2.04 4.66
C ILE A 81 -11.91 -2.99 3.95
#